data_AF-T1I419-F1
#
_entry.id   AF-T1I419-F1
#
_cell.length_a   1.000
_cell.length_b   1.000
_cell.length_c   1.000
_cell.angle_alpha   90.00
_cell.angle_beta   90.00
_cell.angle_gamma   90.00
#
_symmetry.space_group_name_H-M   'P 1'
#
loop_
_entity.id
_entity.type
_entity.pdbx_description
1 polymer ?
#
loop_
_entity_poly.entity_id
_entity_poly.type
_entity_poly.pdbx_seq_one_letter_code
_entity_poly.pdbx_strand_id
1 'polypeptide(L)'
;MEIVIAGQVLFRTVLLMTDLFWKMSKIFFILDYLVPYPPSENKSKKLLVVGVMSAQDHFKERESIRNTWGQLIDPKLVDLKFLIGSKICPIAPPDRITPYVCEKWIIDTPHSPQLSTINILNNSGKAFDGYTGFTFIVKHNISVIRLGVYSRIFENCECKKLRALLYDAASGDKVASATFLRANNSKTGDFFWKTVHPVKLPEGFEGELKVTSDKNISVTCPSNVFKRGVIHNFEMQKGNFFEKFSEHSCMLVAFHYILENEEVLLKFLKEEETRTKRWKEKEKLIKYQLEIESRTYKDILFFDLIDVYKNLTLKLFEYLKWTQNIGGYKYILKTDDDVFVDVKTVLSVLTSHGYDDWDWWSCFREGFTPPKFGKWRDRLYPGKFYPP
;
A
#
# COMPACT_ATOMS: atom_id res chain seq x y z
N MET A 1 14.33 -6.89 2.99
CA MET A 1 15.15 -8.02 3.45
C MET A 1 15.44 -7.73 4.91
N GLU A 2 14.56 -8.20 5.78
CA GLU A 2 14.62 -7.93 7.23
C GLU A 2 14.37 -9.25 7.96
N ILE A 3 15.44 -9.78 8.57
CA ILE A 3 15.36 -10.82 9.59
C ILE A 3 15.21 -10.09 10.91
N VAL A 4 14.15 -10.39 11.65
CA VAL A 4 13.91 -9.77 12.95
C VAL A 4 13.75 -10.88 13.98
N ILE A 5 14.58 -10.85 15.01
CA ILE A 5 14.52 -11.78 16.15
C ILE A 5 14.12 -11.00 17.39
N ALA A 6 13.15 -11.50 18.16
CA ALA A 6 12.67 -10.87 19.38
C ALA A 6 12.57 -11.86 20.56
N GLY A 7 12.87 -11.37 21.77
CA GLY A 7 12.67 -12.09 23.03
C GLY A 7 11.22 -12.01 23.54
N GLN A 8 10.69 -13.11 24.11
CA GLN A 8 9.28 -13.18 24.51
C GLN A 8 8.86 -12.27 25.70
N VAL A 9 9.78 -11.90 26.60
CA VAL A 9 9.46 -11.24 27.89
C VAL A 9 9.11 -9.75 27.74
N LEU A 10 9.66 -9.03 26.76
CA LEU A 10 9.34 -7.61 26.57
C LEU A 10 8.18 -7.34 25.60
N PHE A 11 7.71 -8.34 24.84
CA PHE A 11 6.55 -8.16 23.95
C PHE A 11 5.24 -7.88 24.72
N ARG A 12 5.15 -8.35 25.97
CA ARG A 12 4.07 -7.96 26.89
C ARG A 12 4.11 -6.45 27.21
N THR A 13 5.29 -5.85 27.23
CA THR A 13 5.53 -4.44 27.59
C THR A 13 5.43 -3.49 26.39
N VAL A 14 5.89 -3.92 25.20
CA VAL A 14 5.80 -3.12 23.96
C VAL A 14 4.36 -2.91 23.54
N LEU A 15 3.50 -3.94 23.68
CA LEU A 15 2.06 -3.79 23.45
C LEU A 15 1.41 -2.77 24.38
N LEU A 16 1.72 -2.84 25.69
CA LEU A 16 1.27 -1.87 26.70
C LEU A 16 1.77 -0.44 26.46
N MET A 17 2.93 -0.26 25.82
CA MET A 17 3.49 1.07 25.51
C MET A 17 2.94 1.63 24.19
N THR A 18 2.67 0.79 23.19
CA THR A 18 1.93 1.19 21.98
C THR A 18 0.48 1.57 22.30
N ASP A 19 -0.11 1.00 23.36
CA ASP A 19 -1.46 1.34 23.87
C ASP A 19 -1.60 2.80 24.36
N LEU A 20 -0.50 3.47 24.74
CA LEU A 20 -0.54 4.90 25.09
C LEU A 20 -0.45 5.83 23.89
N PHE A 21 0.25 5.43 22.81
CA PHE A 21 0.42 6.24 21.61
C PHE A 21 -0.70 6.06 20.58
N TRP A 22 -1.43 4.93 20.61
CA TRP A 22 -2.57 4.63 19.74
C TRP A 22 -3.93 5.12 20.28
N LYS A 23 -3.92 6.05 21.25
CA LYS A 23 -5.14 6.52 21.94
C LYS A 23 -6.03 7.51 21.16
N MET A 24 -5.78 7.78 19.88
CA MET A 24 -6.50 8.83 19.14
C MET A 24 -7.24 8.39 17.86
N SER A 25 -7.50 7.10 17.65
CA SER A 25 -8.46 6.69 16.61
C SER A 25 -8.97 5.26 16.77
N LYS A 26 -10.28 5.13 17.06
CA LYS A 26 -11.12 3.91 17.05
C LYS A 26 -11.12 3.05 18.34
N ILE A 27 -11.96 3.49 19.27
CA ILE A 27 -12.50 2.72 20.40
C ILE A 27 -13.48 1.67 19.83
N PHE A 28 -13.01 0.49 19.45
CA PHE A 28 -13.81 -0.74 19.32
C PHE A 28 -12.96 -2.02 19.32
N PHE A 29 -11.63 -1.93 19.29
CA PHE A 29 -10.70 -3.08 19.24
C PHE A 29 -10.07 -3.49 20.59
N ILE A 30 -10.38 -2.79 21.69
CA ILE A 30 -9.54 -2.81 22.91
C ILE A 30 -9.98 -3.83 23.98
N LEU A 31 -11.19 -4.42 23.92
CA LEU A 31 -11.68 -5.24 25.04
C LEU A 31 -11.17 -6.70 25.07
N ASP A 32 -10.60 -7.22 23.98
CA ASP A 32 -10.06 -8.60 23.95
C ASP A 32 -8.60 -8.71 24.43
N TYR A 33 -7.93 -7.58 24.73
CA TYR A 33 -6.50 -7.55 25.08
C TYR A 33 -6.19 -7.84 26.56
N LEU A 34 -7.20 -7.76 27.44
CA LEU A 34 -7.00 -7.83 28.90
C LEU A 34 -7.38 -9.17 29.53
N VAL A 35 -7.69 -10.19 28.74
CA VAL A 35 -7.91 -11.53 29.27
C VAL A 35 -6.64 -12.36 29.07
N PRO A 36 -5.79 -12.53 30.11
CA PRO A 36 -4.68 -13.46 30.02
C PRO A 36 -5.24 -14.86 29.80
N TYR A 37 -5.07 -15.41 28.60
CA TYR A 37 -5.23 -16.84 28.39
C TYR A 37 -4.24 -17.57 29.31
N PRO A 38 -4.69 -18.52 30.13
CA PRO A 38 -3.80 -19.23 31.03
C PRO A 38 -2.72 -19.96 30.21
N PRO A 39 -1.43 -19.85 30.59
CA PRO A 39 -0.37 -20.55 29.89
C PRO A 39 -0.64 -22.06 30.00
N SER A 40 -0.70 -22.77 28.87
CA SER A 40 -0.82 -24.22 28.88
C SER A 40 0.46 -24.82 29.47
N GLU A 41 0.39 -25.36 30.69
CA GLU A 41 1.54 -25.80 31.52
C GLU A 41 2.31 -27.03 30.99
N ASN A 42 2.02 -27.55 29.80
CA ASN A 42 2.57 -28.85 29.36
C ASN A 42 3.09 -28.86 27.91
N LYS A 43 3.69 -27.76 27.44
CA LYS A 43 4.35 -27.70 26.13
C LYS A 43 5.87 -27.76 26.27
N SER A 44 6.49 -28.63 25.48
CA SER A 44 7.95 -28.67 25.29
C SER A 44 8.44 -27.27 24.91
N LYS A 45 9.32 -26.70 25.75
CA LYS A 45 9.89 -25.38 25.50
C LYS A 45 10.94 -25.50 24.39
N LYS A 46 10.62 -25.00 23.20
CA LYS A 46 11.59 -24.85 22.11
C LYS A 46 12.34 -23.53 22.25
N LEU A 47 13.54 -23.48 21.69
CA LEU A 47 14.39 -22.30 21.73
C LEU A 47 13.86 -21.22 20.79
N LEU A 48 13.49 -21.59 19.56
CA LEU A 48 13.18 -20.64 18.50
C LEU A 48 11.96 -21.08 17.69
N VAL A 49 11.14 -20.13 17.26
CA VAL A 49 10.21 -20.33 16.13
C VAL A 49 10.57 -19.39 15.00
N VAL A 50 10.69 -19.92 13.79
CA VAL A 50 10.95 -19.19 12.55
C VAL A 50 9.65 -19.08 11.77
N GLY A 51 9.11 -17.87 11.69
CA GLY A 51 7.99 -17.49 10.83
C GLY A 51 8.49 -16.96 9.49
N VAL A 52 8.21 -17.68 8.41
CA VAL A 52 8.53 -17.28 7.04
C VAL A 52 7.29 -16.68 6.40
N MET A 53 7.31 -15.38 6.11
CA MET A 53 6.25 -14.71 5.35
C MET A 53 6.25 -15.25 3.91
N SER A 54 5.18 -15.94 3.53
CA SER A 54 5.04 -16.53 2.19
C SER A 54 3.68 -16.19 1.59
N ALA A 55 3.49 -16.44 0.30
CA ALA A 55 2.22 -16.24 -0.40
C ALA A 55 1.62 -17.56 -0.90
N GLN A 56 0.32 -17.57 -1.17
CA GLN A 56 -0.42 -18.77 -1.52
C GLN A 56 0.12 -19.52 -2.74
N ASP A 57 0.70 -18.83 -3.73
CA ASP A 57 1.29 -19.41 -4.94
C ASP A 57 2.81 -19.60 -4.88
N HIS A 58 3.46 -19.27 -3.77
CA HIS A 58 4.92 -19.39 -3.57
C HIS A 58 5.36 -20.83 -3.21
N PHE A 59 4.89 -21.83 -3.96
CA PHE A 59 5.20 -23.24 -3.69
C PHE A 59 6.70 -23.55 -3.82
N LYS A 60 7.35 -22.97 -4.83
CA LYS A 60 8.77 -23.23 -5.14
C LYS A 60 9.70 -22.60 -4.12
N GLU A 61 9.34 -21.43 -3.63
CA GLU A 61 10.07 -20.68 -2.60
C GLU A 61 10.07 -21.47 -1.29
N ARG A 62 8.90 -21.96 -0.87
CA ARG A 62 8.79 -22.83 0.31
C ARG A 62 9.53 -24.15 0.14
N GLU A 63 9.40 -24.80 -1.02
CA GLU A 63 10.14 -26.02 -1.34
C GLU A 63 11.66 -25.78 -1.31
N SER A 64 12.14 -24.66 -1.86
CA SER A 64 13.55 -24.26 -1.81
C SER A 64 14.06 -24.15 -0.38
N ILE A 65 13.30 -23.50 0.51
CA ILE A 65 13.64 -23.42 1.94
C ILE A 65 13.72 -24.81 2.57
N ARG A 66 12.70 -25.65 2.35
CA ARG A 66 12.67 -27.04 2.87
C ARG A 66 13.84 -27.89 2.37
N ASN A 67 14.29 -27.66 1.14
CA ASN A 67 15.38 -28.41 0.50
C ASN A 67 16.77 -27.83 0.77
N THR A 68 16.86 -26.68 1.44
CA THR A 68 18.15 -26.00 1.71
C THR A 68 18.33 -25.80 3.22
N TRP A 69 18.31 -24.57 3.72
CA TRP A 69 18.60 -24.26 5.11
C TRP A 69 17.56 -24.81 6.09
N GLY A 70 16.33 -25.08 5.64
CA GLY A 70 15.30 -25.75 6.43
C GLY A 70 15.70 -27.16 6.88
N GLN A 71 16.55 -27.86 6.11
CA GLN A 71 17.08 -29.18 6.50
C GLN A 71 18.10 -29.11 7.65
N LEU A 72 18.68 -27.93 7.88
CA LEU A 72 19.69 -27.70 8.93
C LEU A 72 19.05 -27.43 10.30
N ILE A 73 17.72 -27.38 10.38
CA ILE A 73 16.96 -27.14 11.61
C ILE A 73 16.96 -28.39 12.49
N ASP A 74 17.34 -28.23 13.77
CA ASP A 74 17.05 -29.24 14.80
C ASP A 74 15.58 -29.09 15.26
N PRO A 75 14.69 -30.04 14.96
CA PRO A 75 13.27 -29.96 15.31
C PRO A 75 13.01 -29.99 16.82
N LYS A 76 13.99 -30.38 17.65
CA LYS A 76 13.90 -30.30 19.11
C LYS A 76 14.04 -28.87 19.62
N LEU A 77 14.80 -28.03 18.91
CA LEU A 77 15.11 -26.66 19.32
C LEU A 77 14.32 -25.61 18.54
N VAL A 78 14.00 -25.88 17.27
CA VAL A 78 13.39 -24.88 16.38
C VAL A 78 12.15 -25.42 15.70
N ASP A 79 11.12 -24.57 15.59
CA ASP A 79 10.00 -24.77 14.67
C ASP A 79 10.10 -23.86 13.47
N LEU A 80 9.93 -24.41 12.26
CA LEU A 80 9.75 -23.66 11.03
C LEU A 80 8.25 -23.59 10.68
N LYS A 81 7.76 -22.38 10.41
CA LYS A 81 6.37 -22.13 10.02
C LYS A 81 6.27 -21.16 8.85
N PHE A 82 5.61 -21.57 7.77
CA PHE A 82 5.25 -20.70 6.65
C PHE A 82 3.93 -20.00 6.95
N LEU A 83 3.92 -18.67 6.85
CA LEU A 83 2.81 -17.80 7.22
C LEU A 83 2.03 -17.44 5.95
N ILE A 84 0.79 -17.88 5.85
CA ILE A 84 -0.05 -17.73 4.64
C ILE A 84 -1.44 -17.20 5.02
N GLY A 85 -2.00 -16.29 4.22
CA GLY A 85 -3.41 -15.90 4.36
C GLY A 85 -4.33 -16.98 3.81
N SER A 86 -5.45 -17.28 4.47
CA SER A 86 -6.36 -18.35 4.05
C SER A 86 -7.23 -17.95 2.84
N LYS A 87 -7.43 -16.65 2.59
CA LYS A 87 -8.34 -16.14 1.55
C LYS A 87 -7.53 -15.64 0.34
N ILE A 88 -7.76 -16.25 -0.83
CA ILE A 88 -7.27 -15.70 -2.11
C ILE A 88 -8.13 -14.48 -2.47
N CYS A 89 -7.52 -13.41 -2.97
CA CYS A 89 -8.26 -12.27 -3.50
C CYS A 89 -9.12 -12.70 -4.70
N PRO A 90 -10.45 -12.50 -4.68
CA PRO A 90 -11.35 -12.96 -5.76
C PRO A 90 -11.21 -12.16 -7.06
N ILE A 91 -10.46 -11.05 -7.04
CA ILE A 91 -10.24 -10.17 -8.19
C ILE A 91 -8.93 -10.60 -8.87
N ALA A 92 -8.98 -10.81 -10.20
CA ALA A 92 -7.79 -11.16 -10.97
C ALA A 92 -6.77 -10.02 -10.93
N PRO A 93 -5.45 -10.30 -10.88
CA PRO A 93 -4.42 -9.25 -10.76
C PRO A 93 -4.54 -8.08 -11.75
N PRO A 94 -4.84 -8.28 -13.05
CA PRO A 94 -5.00 -7.16 -14.00
C PRO A 94 -6.20 -6.25 -13.69
N ASP A 95 -7.24 -6.78 -13.05
CA ASP A 95 -8.47 -6.06 -12.73
C ASP A 95 -8.39 -5.34 -11.36
N ARG A 96 -7.23 -5.36 -10.71
CA ARG A 96 -6.97 -4.66 -9.45
C ARG A 96 -6.45 -3.24 -9.69
N ILE A 97 -6.68 -2.35 -8.74
CA ILE A 97 -6.12 -0.98 -8.76
C ILE A 97 -4.59 -1.05 -8.85
N THR A 98 -3.97 -1.83 -7.95
CA THR A 98 -2.56 -2.22 -8.00
C THR A 98 -2.44 -3.72 -7.74
N PRO A 99 -1.35 -4.40 -8.13
CA PRO A 99 -1.18 -5.82 -7.82
C PRO A 99 -1.13 -6.12 -6.31
N TYR A 100 -0.90 -5.09 -5.49
CA TYR A 100 -0.63 -5.20 -4.05
C TYR A 100 -1.87 -5.16 -3.15
N VAL A 101 -3.04 -4.80 -3.70
CA VAL A 101 -4.31 -4.64 -2.97
C VAL A 101 -5.39 -5.56 -3.52
N CYS A 102 -6.42 -5.87 -2.74
CA CYS A 102 -7.59 -6.61 -3.22
C CYS A 102 -8.78 -5.68 -3.49
N GLU A 103 -8.55 -4.68 -4.34
CA GLU A 103 -9.55 -3.67 -4.70
C GLU A 103 -9.69 -3.62 -6.21
N LYS A 104 -10.94 -3.66 -6.69
CA LYS A 104 -11.24 -3.71 -8.12
C LYS A 104 -11.00 -2.34 -8.75
N TRP A 105 -10.31 -2.33 -9.87
CA TRP A 105 -10.25 -1.16 -10.73
C TRP A 105 -11.58 -1.02 -11.47
N ILE A 106 -12.36 -0.01 -11.10
CA ILE A 106 -13.64 0.30 -11.74
C ILE A 106 -13.40 1.32 -12.84
N ILE A 107 -13.96 1.06 -14.03
CA ILE A 107 -13.82 1.90 -15.21
C ILE A 107 -15.23 2.31 -15.63
N ASP A 108 -15.51 3.61 -15.56
CA ASP A 108 -16.66 4.18 -16.26
C ASP A 108 -16.20 4.45 -17.70
N THR A 109 -16.82 3.78 -18.67
CA THR A 109 -16.46 3.94 -20.07
C THR A 109 -16.64 5.41 -20.49
N PRO A 110 -15.61 6.06 -21.06
CA PRO A 110 -15.79 7.39 -21.61
C PRO A 110 -16.79 7.32 -22.77
N HIS A 111 -17.89 8.07 -22.69
CA HIS A 111 -18.83 8.20 -23.81
C HIS A 111 -18.25 8.92 -25.04
N SER A 112 -17.03 9.46 -24.97
CA SER A 112 -16.37 10.15 -26.07
C SER A 112 -14.84 10.02 -26.01
N PRO A 113 -14.17 9.72 -27.14
CA PRO A 113 -12.73 9.48 -27.22
C PRO A 113 -11.86 10.75 -27.33
N GLN A 114 -12.43 11.96 -27.32
CA GLN A 114 -11.70 13.15 -27.79
C GLN A 114 -10.92 13.92 -26.72
N LEU A 115 -11.39 13.98 -25.47
CA LEU A 115 -10.71 14.67 -24.38
C LEU A 115 -11.34 14.30 -23.04
N SER A 116 -10.55 13.76 -22.11
CA SER A 116 -11.03 13.46 -20.76
C SER A 116 -10.38 14.37 -19.72
N THR A 117 -11.19 14.84 -18.78
CA THR A 117 -10.77 15.67 -17.65
C THR A 117 -10.78 14.82 -16.39
N ILE A 118 -9.68 14.84 -15.63
CA ILE A 118 -9.58 14.07 -14.38
C ILE A 118 -10.51 14.59 -13.27
N ASN A 119 -10.80 15.90 -13.25
CA ASN A 119 -11.61 16.58 -12.23
C ASN A 119 -12.74 17.37 -12.88
N ILE A 120 -13.99 16.99 -12.63
CA ILE A 120 -15.18 17.75 -13.04
C ILE A 120 -15.88 18.19 -11.76
N LEU A 121 -16.20 19.47 -11.63
CA LEU A 121 -16.92 19.96 -10.45
C LEU A 121 -18.39 19.52 -10.48
N ASN A 122 -18.88 18.96 -9.37
CA ASN A 122 -20.29 18.69 -9.14
C ASN A 122 -20.94 19.91 -8.49
N ASN A 123 -22.10 20.34 -8.97
CA ASN A 123 -22.83 21.46 -8.39
C ASN A 123 -23.70 21.00 -7.20
N SER A 124 -23.08 20.35 -6.22
CA SER A 124 -23.76 19.73 -5.06
C SER A 124 -24.26 20.72 -4.01
N GLY A 125 -24.10 22.04 -4.25
CA GLY A 125 -24.49 23.12 -3.33
C GLY A 125 -23.67 23.21 -2.03
N LYS A 126 -22.84 22.20 -1.72
CA LYS A 126 -21.94 22.15 -0.56
C LYS A 126 -20.53 22.56 -0.96
N ALA A 127 -19.93 23.45 -0.18
CA ALA A 127 -18.54 23.88 -0.35
C ALA A 127 -17.61 23.01 0.51
N PHE A 128 -16.51 22.56 -0.08
CA PHE A 128 -15.47 21.76 0.56
C PHE A 128 -14.14 22.50 0.52
N ASP A 129 -13.28 22.24 1.50
CA ASP A 129 -11.91 22.78 1.53
C ASP A 129 -11.09 22.34 0.31
N GLY A 130 -10.40 23.29 -0.30
CA GLY A 130 -9.58 23.07 -1.47
C GLY A 130 -8.25 22.40 -1.18
N TYR A 131 -7.99 21.33 -1.92
CA TYR A 131 -6.73 20.59 -1.97
C TYR A 131 -5.88 21.09 -3.12
N THR A 132 -4.63 21.44 -2.80
CA THR A 132 -3.66 22.01 -3.73
C THR A 132 -3.03 20.98 -4.65
N GLY A 133 -3.19 19.69 -4.41
CA GLY A 133 -2.65 18.67 -5.29
C GLY A 133 -3.20 17.28 -4.99
N PHE A 134 -2.87 16.32 -5.84
CA PHE A 134 -3.19 14.92 -5.64
C PHE A 134 -2.16 14.03 -6.32
N THR A 135 -2.18 12.76 -5.94
CA THR A 135 -1.36 11.72 -6.53
C THR A 135 -2.25 10.71 -7.25
N PHE A 136 -1.71 10.08 -8.29
CA PHE A 136 -2.45 9.14 -9.11
C PHE A 136 -1.56 8.04 -9.70
N ILE A 137 -2.19 7.00 -10.23
CA ILE A 137 -1.59 5.99 -11.11
C ILE A 137 -2.35 5.93 -12.43
N VAL A 138 -1.60 5.79 -13.52
CA VAL A 138 -2.12 5.58 -14.86
C VAL A 138 -2.37 4.08 -15.07
N LYS A 139 -3.60 3.73 -15.46
CA LYS A 139 -4.05 2.35 -15.67
C LYS A 139 -4.16 1.96 -17.15
N HIS A 140 -4.00 2.94 -18.03
CA HIS A 140 -3.88 2.74 -19.47
C HIS A 140 -3.09 3.91 -20.04
N ASN A 141 -2.30 3.70 -21.10
CA ASN A 141 -1.47 4.77 -21.68
C ASN A 141 -2.32 6.02 -22.00
N ILE A 142 -1.83 7.18 -21.57
CA ILE A 142 -2.45 8.48 -21.83
C ILE A 142 -1.40 9.51 -22.26
N SER A 143 -1.86 10.55 -22.97
CA SER A 143 -1.08 11.73 -23.30
C SER A 143 -1.67 12.97 -22.64
N VAL A 144 -0.96 13.58 -21.69
CA VAL A 144 -1.37 14.84 -21.04
C VAL A 144 -1.09 16.01 -21.95
N ILE A 145 -2.12 16.79 -22.29
CA ILE A 145 -2.03 17.89 -23.27
C ILE A 145 -2.38 19.26 -22.70
N ARG A 146 -3.10 19.33 -21.57
CA ARG A 146 -3.39 20.59 -20.88
C ARG A 146 -3.30 20.41 -19.38
N LEU A 147 -2.80 21.43 -18.70
CA LEU A 147 -2.90 21.57 -17.25
C LEU A 147 -3.89 22.68 -16.92
N GLY A 148 -4.59 22.54 -15.80
CA GLY A 148 -5.59 23.49 -15.36
C GLY A 148 -5.52 23.81 -13.88
N VAL A 149 -5.95 25.02 -13.52
CA VAL A 149 -6.07 25.51 -12.14
C VAL A 149 -7.47 26.08 -11.92
N TYR A 150 -8.01 25.86 -10.73
CA TYR A 150 -9.36 26.33 -10.40
C TYR A 150 -9.43 27.86 -10.43
N SER A 151 -10.43 28.40 -11.14
CA SER A 151 -10.45 29.82 -11.49
C SER A 151 -10.63 30.75 -10.29
N ARG A 152 -11.42 30.35 -9.29
CA ARG A 152 -11.69 31.17 -8.09
C ARG A 152 -10.51 31.25 -7.12
N ILE A 153 -9.38 30.59 -7.42
CA ILE A 153 -8.17 30.79 -6.62
C ILE A 153 -7.75 32.26 -6.68
N PHE A 154 -7.72 32.89 -7.86
CA PHE A 154 -7.34 34.31 -8.00
C PHE A 154 -8.34 35.30 -7.39
N GLU A 155 -9.58 34.87 -7.14
CA GLU A 155 -10.60 35.69 -6.49
C GLU A 155 -10.35 35.79 -4.98
N ASN A 156 -9.89 34.68 -4.36
CA ASN A 156 -9.71 34.56 -2.92
C ASN A 156 -8.25 34.67 -2.45
N CYS A 157 -7.30 34.72 -3.39
CA CYS A 157 -5.87 34.82 -3.13
C CYS A 157 -5.30 36.05 -3.83
N GLU A 158 -4.55 36.88 -3.09
CA GLU A 158 -3.78 38.02 -3.64
C GLU A 158 -2.51 37.58 -4.38
N CYS A 159 -2.48 36.35 -4.89
CA CYS A 159 -1.34 35.82 -5.61
C CYS A 159 -1.21 36.43 -7.00
N LYS A 160 0.03 36.70 -7.41
CA LYS A 160 0.33 37.26 -8.73
C LYS A 160 0.35 36.17 -9.80
N LYS A 161 0.75 34.96 -9.42
CA LYS A 161 0.91 33.82 -10.34
C LYS A 161 0.58 32.49 -9.67
N LEU A 162 -0.01 31.58 -10.43
CA LEU A 162 -0.22 30.19 -10.05
C LEU A 162 0.57 29.27 -10.99
N ARG A 163 1.08 28.16 -10.49
CA ARG A 163 1.79 27.15 -11.28
C ARG A 163 1.19 25.78 -11.05
N ALA A 164 0.63 25.18 -12.09
CA ALA A 164 0.32 23.76 -12.12
C ALA A 164 1.60 22.99 -12.48
N LEU A 165 1.96 22.00 -11.66
CA LEU A 165 3.20 21.25 -11.76
C LEU A 165 2.88 19.76 -11.68
N LEU A 166 3.20 19.03 -12.75
CA LEU A 166 3.10 17.58 -12.82
C LEU A 166 4.49 16.97 -12.59
N TYR A 167 4.59 16.05 -11.65
CA TYR A 167 5.81 15.34 -11.29
C TYR A 167 5.64 13.83 -11.50
N ASP A 168 6.74 13.17 -11.81
CA ASP A 168 6.90 11.73 -11.66
C ASP A 168 7.16 11.43 -10.18
N ALA A 169 6.32 10.58 -9.58
CA ALA A 169 6.42 10.25 -8.17
C ALA A 169 7.63 9.38 -7.83
N ALA A 170 8.18 8.66 -8.81
CA ALA A 170 9.34 7.78 -8.64
C ALA A 170 10.66 8.54 -8.64
N SER A 171 10.90 9.32 -9.70
CA SER A 171 12.12 10.14 -9.84
C SER A 171 12.06 11.45 -9.05
N GLY A 172 10.86 11.99 -8.83
CA GLY A 172 10.67 13.36 -8.33
C GLY A 172 10.85 14.42 -9.40
N ASP A 173 11.07 14.02 -10.67
CA ASP A 173 11.29 14.94 -11.77
C ASP A 173 10.01 15.64 -12.20
N LYS A 174 10.15 16.92 -12.58
CA LYS A 174 9.04 17.70 -13.11
C LYS A 174 8.82 17.32 -14.57
N VAL A 175 7.68 16.71 -14.84
CA VAL A 175 7.27 16.18 -16.13
C VAL A 175 6.62 17.25 -17.01
N ALA A 176 5.73 18.07 -16.43
CA ALA A 176 5.09 19.17 -17.14
C ALA A 176 4.79 20.35 -16.20
N SER A 177 4.65 21.55 -16.76
CA SER A 177 4.23 22.72 -15.98
C SER A 177 3.49 23.74 -16.81
N ALA A 178 2.54 24.44 -16.18
CA ALA A 178 1.85 25.58 -16.74
C ALA A 178 1.78 26.72 -15.72
N THR A 179 2.10 27.94 -16.14
CA THR A 179 2.04 29.14 -15.30
C THR A 179 0.85 30.01 -15.70
N PHE A 180 0.03 30.40 -14.74
CA PHE A 180 -1.16 31.25 -14.91
C PHE A 180 -0.91 32.61 -14.23
N LEU A 181 -1.27 33.69 -14.91
CA LEU A 181 -1.12 35.06 -14.41
C LEU A 181 -2.50 35.66 -14.14
N ARG A 182 -2.63 36.56 -13.17
CA ARG A 182 -3.95 37.09 -12.76
C ARG A 182 -4.71 37.79 -13.89
N ALA A 183 -4.02 38.60 -14.68
CA ALA A 183 -4.51 39.12 -15.96
C ALA A 183 -3.99 38.20 -17.07
N ASN A 184 -4.83 37.80 -18.04
CA ASN A 184 -4.52 36.94 -19.20
C ASN A 184 -4.75 35.42 -19.03
N ASN A 185 -5.89 34.99 -18.49
CA ASN A 185 -6.33 33.60 -18.64
C ASN A 185 -7.74 33.53 -19.24
N SER A 186 -7.90 32.74 -20.30
CA SER A 186 -9.21 32.33 -20.81
C SER A 186 -9.81 31.26 -19.89
N LYS A 187 -11.00 31.55 -19.36
CA LYS A 187 -11.77 30.60 -18.52
C LYS A 187 -12.57 29.65 -19.42
N THR A 188 -12.57 28.36 -19.10
CA THR A 188 -13.47 27.38 -19.73
C THR A 188 -14.07 26.50 -18.63
N GLY A 189 -15.37 26.63 -18.41
CA GLY A 189 -16.00 26.09 -17.20
C GLY A 189 -15.43 26.77 -15.95
N ASP A 190 -15.07 26.00 -14.94
CA ASP A 190 -14.57 26.50 -13.66
C ASP A 190 -13.04 26.57 -13.54
N PHE A 191 -12.31 26.12 -14.56
CA PHE A 191 -10.86 26.07 -14.57
C PHE A 191 -10.27 27.02 -15.63
N PHE A 192 -9.08 27.55 -15.33
CA PHE A 192 -8.19 28.10 -16.35
C PHE A 192 -7.36 26.96 -16.92
N TRP A 193 -7.23 26.91 -18.25
CA TRP A 193 -6.49 25.86 -18.95
C TRP A 193 -5.34 26.43 -19.76
N LYS A 194 -4.21 25.72 -19.77
CA LYS A 194 -3.08 26.00 -20.68
C LYS A 194 -2.59 24.71 -21.32
N THR A 195 -2.34 24.79 -22.62
CA THR A 195 -1.70 23.71 -23.39
C THR A 195 -0.26 23.53 -22.94
N VAL A 196 0.16 22.28 -22.81
CA VAL A 196 1.54 21.88 -22.57
C VAL A 196 2.02 21.01 -23.73
N HIS A 197 3.33 20.85 -23.90
CA HIS A 197 3.85 19.85 -24.82
C HIS A 197 3.30 18.47 -24.41
N PRO A 198 2.72 17.69 -25.34
CA PRO A 198 2.13 16.39 -25.01
C PRO A 198 3.12 15.51 -24.28
N VAL A 199 2.75 15.07 -23.08
CA VAL A 199 3.55 14.14 -22.28
C VAL A 199 2.86 12.79 -22.23
N LYS A 200 3.54 11.77 -22.75
CA LYS A 200 3.10 10.38 -22.66
C LYS A 200 3.33 9.82 -21.27
N LEU A 201 2.26 9.34 -20.65
CA LEU A 201 2.31 8.63 -19.37
C LEU A 201 1.88 7.18 -19.62
N PRO A 202 2.80 6.20 -19.51
CA PRO A 202 2.47 4.79 -19.72
C PRO A 202 1.65 4.21 -18.55
N GLU A 203 1.03 3.05 -18.78
CA GLU A 203 0.45 2.24 -17.70
C GLU A 203 1.48 1.98 -16.59
N GLY A 204 1.05 2.15 -15.34
CA GLY A 204 1.89 2.03 -14.15
C GLY A 204 2.59 3.34 -13.76
N PHE A 205 2.54 4.39 -14.59
CA PHE A 205 3.09 5.70 -14.21
C PHE A 205 2.36 6.25 -12.98
N GLU A 206 3.13 6.56 -11.93
CA GLU A 206 2.63 7.21 -10.72
C GLU A 206 3.00 8.69 -10.74
N GLY A 207 1.99 9.56 -10.70
CA GLY A 207 2.16 11.01 -10.83
C GLY A 207 1.73 11.79 -9.58
N GLU A 208 2.28 12.98 -9.43
CA GLU A 208 1.81 14.00 -8.48
C GLU A 208 1.53 15.29 -9.24
N LEU A 209 0.27 15.76 -9.20
CA LEU A 209 -0.12 17.05 -9.76
C LEU A 209 -0.46 18.00 -8.64
N LYS A 210 0.17 19.18 -8.63
CA LYS A 210 -0.11 20.24 -7.65
C LYS A 210 -0.13 21.63 -8.24
N VAL A 211 -0.90 22.51 -7.63
CA VAL A 211 -0.86 23.96 -7.83
C VAL A 211 -0.02 24.60 -6.72
N THR A 212 0.88 25.48 -7.12
CA THR A 212 1.71 26.29 -6.21
C THR A 212 1.53 27.77 -6.52
N SER A 213 1.79 28.60 -5.52
CA SER A 213 1.57 30.04 -5.53
C SER A 213 2.66 30.75 -4.72
N ASP A 214 2.79 32.06 -4.91
CA ASP A 214 3.62 32.94 -4.07
C ASP A 214 2.98 33.23 -2.70
N LYS A 215 1.70 32.87 -2.51
CA LYS A 215 0.95 33.01 -1.27
C LYS A 215 0.26 31.68 -0.92
N ASN A 216 -0.15 31.53 0.34
CA ASN A 216 -0.95 30.39 0.77
C ASN A 216 -2.30 30.37 0.04
N ILE A 217 -2.67 29.21 -0.48
CA ILE A 217 -3.94 29.00 -1.18
C ILE A 217 -4.95 28.49 -0.14
N SER A 218 -6.01 29.26 0.11
CA SER A 218 -7.14 28.86 0.93
C SER A 218 -8.43 29.21 0.19
N VAL A 219 -9.04 28.20 -0.41
CA VAL A 219 -10.19 28.36 -1.31
C VAL A 219 -11.12 27.19 -1.07
N THR A 220 -12.42 27.45 -1.08
CA THR A 220 -13.43 26.39 -1.08
C THR A 220 -13.98 26.22 -2.49
N CYS A 221 -14.38 25.00 -2.83
CA CYS A 221 -15.10 24.74 -4.08
C CYS A 221 -16.11 23.60 -3.91
N PRO A 222 -17.08 23.49 -4.83
CA PRO A 222 -17.98 22.35 -4.86
C PRO A 222 -17.20 21.02 -4.93
N SER A 223 -17.80 19.92 -4.49
CA SER A 223 -17.17 18.60 -4.60
C SER A 223 -16.89 18.25 -6.05
N ASN A 224 -15.72 17.68 -6.36
CA ASN A 224 -15.45 17.12 -7.67
C ASN A 224 -16.13 15.77 -7.86
N VAL A 225 -16.77 15.53 -9.01
CA VAL A 225 -16.98 14.19 -9.54
C VAL A 225 -15.67 13.74 -10.19
N PHE A 226 -15.07 12.71 -9.63
CA PHE A 226 -14.03 11.97 -10.31
C PHE A 226 -14.68 10.83 -11.04
N LYS A 227 -14.55 10.83 -12.38
CA LYS A 227 -14.96 9.67 -13.16
C LYS A 227 -14.03 8.51 -12.85
N ARG A 228 -14.60 7.36 -12.54
CA ARG A 228 -13.80 6.12 -12.44
C ARG A 228 -13.32 5.83 -13.86
N GLY A 229 -12.04 5.56 -14.06
CA GLY A 229 -11.50 5.52 -15.42
C GLY A 229 -10.07 5.03 -15.47
N VAL A 230 -9.34 5.40 -16.51
CA VAL A 230 -7.94 4.99 -16.74
C VAL A 230 -6.93 5.65 -15.81
N ILE A 231 -7.40 6.42 -14.82
CA ILE A 231 -6.59 7.04 -13.80
C ILE A 231 -7.23 6.75 -12.46
N HIS A 232 -6.41 6.31 -11.51
CA HIS A 232 -6.83 6.11 -10.12
C HIS A 232 -6.07 7.07 -9.21
N ASN A 233 -6.79 7.80 -8.36
CA ASN A 233 -6.21 8.78 -7.43
C ASN A 233 -6.03 8.15 -6.04
N PHE A 234 -4.89 8.39 -5.40
CA PHE A 234 -4.58 7.79 -4.09
C PHE A 234 -4.72 8.77 -2.93
N GLU A 235 -4.01 9.90 -3.01
CA GLU A 235 -3.95 10.88 -1.94
C GLU A 235 -4.26 12.28 -2.46
N MET A 236 -4.87 13.10 -1.61
CA MET A 236 -5.07 14.53 -1.82
C MET A 236 -4.11 15.30 -0.92
N GLN A 237 -3.61 16.43 -1.40
CA GLN A 237 -2.61 17.23 -0.73
C GLN A 237 -3.19 18.58 -0.31
N LYS A 238 -2.98 18.94 0.97
CA LYS A 238 -3.29 20.26 1.51
C LYS A 238 -2.05 20.80 2.22
N GLY A 239 -1.36 21.75 1.58
CA GLY A 239 -0.06 22.22 2.06
C GLY A 239 0.96 21.08 2.06
N ASN A 240 1.52 20.74 3.23
CA ASN A 240 2.49 19.65 3.38
C ASN A 240 1.87 18.31 3.79
N PHE A 241 0.55 18.26 4.01
CA PHE A 241 -0.14 17.07 4.48
C PHE A 241 -0.85 16.36 3.34
N PHE A 242 -0.95 15.03 3.47
CA PHE A 242 -1.70 14.17 2.57
C PHE A 242 -2.86 13.53 3.31
N GLU A 243 -3.99 13.42 2.64
CA GLU A 243 -5.17 12.73 3.11
C GLU A 243 -5.59 11.67 2.08
N LYS A 244 -6.25 10.61 2.54
CA LYS A 244 -6.77 9.58 1.64
C LYS A 244 -7.79 10.23 0.69
N PHE A 245 -7.67 9.88 -0.58
CA PHE A 245 -8.57 10.37 -1.60
C PHE A 245 -10.05 10.13 -1.26
N SER A 246 -10.88 11.14 -1.55
CA SER A 246 -12.33 11.11 -1.36
C SER A 246 -13.04 11.68 -2.59
N GLU A 247 -14.09 11.01 -3.05
CA GLU A 247 -14.98 11.48 -4.13
C GLU A 247 -15.77 12.76 -3.75
N HIS A 248 -15.71 13.19 -2.49
CA HIS A 248 -16.34 14.42 -2.00
C HIS A 248 -15.31 15.46 -1.58
N SER A 249 -14.37 15.75 -2.48
CA SER A 249 -13.25 16.67 -2.23
C SER A 249 -13.16 17.75 -3.31
N CYS A 250 -12.60 18.90 -2.93
CA CYS A 250 -12.36 20.02 -3.83
C CYS A 250 -10.90 20.01 -4.29
N MET A 251 -10.61 19.61 -5.53
CA MET A 251 -9.26 19.71 -6.10
C MET A 251 -9.10 20.99 -6.90
N LEU A 252 -8.05 21.72 -6.59
CA LEU A 252 -7.77 23.03 -7.19
C LEU A 252 -6.93 22.97 -8.47
N VAL A 253 -6.52 21.76 -8.87
CA VAL A 253 -5.69 21.52 -10.05
C VAL A 253 -6.26 20.33 -10.83
N ALA A 254 -6.08 20.34 -12.14
CA ALA A 254 -6.59 19.31 -13.04
C ALA A 254 -5.70 19.19 -14.29
N PHE A 255 -5.90 18.14 -15.07
CA PHE A 255 -5.32 18.01 -16.40
C PHE A 255 -6.30 17.41 -17.39
N HIS A 256 -6.09 17.72 -18.66
CA HIS A 256 -6.73 17.03 -19.78
C HIS A 256 -5.75 16.06 -20.41
N TYR A 257 -6.26 14.89 -20.73
CA TYR A 257 -5.50 13.86 -21.42
C TYR A 257 -6.29 13.27 -22.58
N ILE A 258 -5.53 12.69 -23.51
CA ILE A 258 -6.03 11.85 -24.61
C ILE A 258 -5.67 10.41 -24.25
N LEU A 259 -6.63 9.50 -24.45
CA LEU A 259 -6.39 8.07 -24.28
C LEU A 259 -5.55 7.57 -25.47
N GLU A 260 -4.42 6.91 -25.18
CA GLU A 260 -3.67 6.22 -26.23
C GLU A 260 -4.26 4.82 -26.43
N ASN A 261 -4.33 4.34 -27.67
CA ASN A 261 -4.72 2.97 -28.02
C ASN A 261 -6.07 2.52 -27.41
N GLU A 262 -7.15 3.25 -27.67
CA GLU A 262 -8.49 2.93 -27.16
C GLU A 262 -8.94 1.48 -27.44
N GLU A 263 -8.55 0.92 -28.58
CA GLU A 263 -8.85 -0.47 -28.95
C GLU A 263 -8.33 -1.48 -27.92
N VAL A 264 -7.16 -1.21 -27.33
CA VAL A 264 -6.55 -2.06 -26.29
C VAL A 264 -7.39 -2.01 -25.01
N LEU A 265 -7.84 -0.81 -24.60
CA LEU A 265 -8.74 -0.65 -23.46
C LEU A 265 -10.07 -1.36 -23.69
N LEU A 266 -10.68 -1.19 -24.87
CA LEU A 266 -11.94 -1.84 -25.21
C LEU A 266 -11.81 -3.36 -25.23
N LYS A 267 -10.69 -3.88 -25.74
CA LYS A 267 -10.37 -5.31 -25.68
C LYS A 267 -10.23 -5.77 -24.23
N PHE A 268 -9.49 -5.03 -23.40
CA PHE A 268 -9.36 -5.32 -21.97
C PHE A 268 -10.72 -5.37 -21.28
N LEU A 269 -11.62 -4.43 -21.54
CA LEU A 269 -12.97 -4.42 -20.96
C LEU A 269 -13.81 -5.62 -21.43
N LYS A 270 -13.79 -5.94 -22.73
CA LYS A 270 -14.52 -7.09 -23.29
C LYS A 270 -14.08 -8.44 -22.71
N GLU A 271 -12.81 -8.56 -22.36
CA GLU A 271 -12.21 -9.81 -21.84
C GLU A 271 -12.38 -10.00 -20.32
N GLU A 272 -13.06 -9.09 -19.61
CA GLU A 272 -13.21 -9.15 -18.14
C GLU A 272 -13.82 -10.46 -17.65
N GLU A 273 -14.90 -10.92 -18.30
CA GLU A 273 -15.58 -12.16 -17.91
C GLU A 273 -14.66 -13.38 -18.11
N THR A 274 -13.92 -13.41 -19.22
CA THR A 274 -12.95 -14.48 -19.52
C THR A 274 -11.81 -14.49 -18.50
N ARG A 275 -11.25 -13.32 -18.16
CA ARG A 275 -10.21 -13.20 -17.12
C ARG A 275 -10.72 -13.67 -15.76
N THR A 276 -11.95 -13.28 -15.41
CA THR A 276 -12.59 -13.69 -14.15
C THR A 276 -12.77 -15.22 -14.09
N LYS A 277 -13.22 -15.86 -15.17
CA LYS A 277 -13.34 -17.32 -15.26
C LYS A 277 -11.99 -18.02 -15.08
N ARG A 278 -10.95 -17.58 -15.83
CA ARG A 278 -9.58 -18.11 -15.70
C ARG A 278 -9.01 -17.94 -14.29
N TRP A 279 -9.27 -16.79 -13.66
CA TRP A 279 -8.81 -16.54 -12.29
C TRP A 279 -9.46 -17.47 -11.27
N LYS A 280 -10.77 -17.72 -11.40
CA LYS A 280 -11.49 -18.70 -10.55
C LYS A 280 -10.93 -20.12 -10.70
N GLU A 281 -10.53 -20.53 -11.90
CA GLU A 281 -9.87 -21.83 -12.12
C GLU A 281 -8.49 -21.88 -11.46
N LYS A 282 -7.69 -20.82 -11.62
CA LYS A 282 -6.38 -20.70 -10.95
C LYS A 282 -6.52 -20.70 -9.42
N GLU A 283 -7.52 -20.01 -8.88
CA GLU A 283 -7.82 -20.00 -7.45
C GLU A 283 -8.08 -21.41 -6.91
N LYS A 284 -8.90 -22.20 -7.61
CA LYS A 284 -9.17 -23.60 -7.26
C LYS A 284 -7.91 -24.45 -7.29
N LEU A 285 -7.06 -24.29 -8.30
CA LEU A 285 -5.80 -25.01 -8.42
C LEU A 285 -4.85 -24.69 -7.25
N ILE A 286 -4.67 -23.40 -6.92
CA ILE A 286 -3.83 -22.97 -5.80
C ILE A 286 -4.35 -23.55 -4.48
N LYS A 287 -5.66 -23.49 -4.22
CA LYS A 287 -6.27 -24.08 -3.02
C LYS A 287 -5.99 -25.57 -2.92
N TYR A 288 -6.21 -26.31 -4.01
CA TYR A 288 -5.95 -27.75 -4.06
C TYR A 288 -4.48 -28.09 -3.77
N GLN A 289 -3.53 -27.36 -4.37
CA GLN A 289 -2.11 -27.54 -4.14
C GLN A 289 -1.71 -27.21 -2.69
N LEU A 290 -2.25 -26.12 -2.11
CA LEU A 290 -2.03 -25.75 -0.71
C LEU A 290 -2.59 -26.78 0.27
N GLU A 291 -3.74 -27.38 -0.01
CA GLU A 291 -4.31 -28.44 0.82
C GLU A 291 -3.39 -29.68 0.86
N ILE A 292 -2.85 -30.07 -0.29
CA ILE A 292 -1.87 -31.17 -0.37
C ILE A 292 -0.60 -30.82 0.39
N GLU A 293 -0.05 -29.62 0.15
CA GLU A 293 1.18 -29.16 0.79
C GLU A 293 1.03 -29.10 2.32
N SER A 294 -0.06 -28.51 2.80
CA SER A 294 -0.37 -28.39 4.23
C SER A 294 -0.48 -29.76 4.91
N ARG A 295 -1.16 -30.72 4.27
CA ARG A 295 -1.31 -32.10 4.80
C ARG A 295 0.03 -32.84 4.82
N THR A 296 0.85 -32.65 3.77
CA THR A 296 2.14 -33.32 3.61
C THR A 296 3.17 -32.82 4.63
N TYR A 297 3.37 -31.50 4.72
CA TYR A 297 4.48 -30.93 5.48
C TYR A 297 4.12 -30.44 6.88
N LYS A 298 2.84 -30.11 7.14
CA LYS A 298 2.35 -29.66 8.47
C LYS A 298 3.12 -28.46 9.05
N ASP A 299 3.69 -27.65 8.17
CA ASP A 299 4.54 -26.49 8.48
C ASP A 299 3.92 -25.16 8.05
N ILE A 300 2.66 -25.16 7.60
CA ILE A 300 1.93 -23.94 7.21
C ILE A 300 1.01 -23.48 8.34
N LEU A 301 1.07 -22.18 8.67
CA LEU A 301 0.09 -21.49 9.49
C LEU A 301 -0.80 -20.63 8.60
N PHE A 302 -2.10 -20.90 8.62
CA PHE A 302 -3.11 -20.12 7.92
C PHE A 302 -3.72 -19.07 8.85
N PHE A 303 -3.81 -17.83 8.38
CA PHE A 303 -4.49 -16.73 9.06
C PHE A 303 -5.70 -16.28 8.27
N ASP A 304 -6.78 -15.89 8.96
CA ASP A 304 -8.07 -15.56 8.33
C ASP A 304 -8.10 -14.18 7.64
N LEU A 305 -7.20 -13.97 6.67
CA LEU A 305 -7.02 -12.72 5.96
C LEU A 305 -6.87 -12.95 4.46
N ILE A 306 -7.16 -11.90 3.68
CA ILE A 306 -6.90 -11.90 2.24
C ILE A 306 -5.39 -11.78 2.02
N ASP A 307 -4.81 -12.76 1.33
CA ASP A 307 -3.37 -12.82 1.09
C ASP A 307 -2.96 -11.90 -0.05
N VAL A 308 -2.76 -10.63 0.29
CA VAL A 308 -2.20 -9.60 -0.58
C VAL A 308 -1.15 -8.81 0.16
N TYR A 309 -0.23 -8.21 -0.58
CA TYR A 309 0.91 -7.48 -0.04
C TYR A 309 0.52 -6.40 0.98
N LYS A 310 -0.58 -5.66 0.74
CA LYS A 310 -1.05 -4.62 1.67
C LYS A 310 -1.42 -5.16 3.06
N ASN A 311 -1.72 -6.46 3.17
CA ASN A 311 -2.08 -7.13 4.41
C ASN A 311 -0.89 -7.84 5.10
N LEU A 312 0.36 -7.66 4.63
CA LEU A 312 1.53 -8.29 5.26
C LEU A 312 1.68 -7.90 6.73
N THR A 313 1.41 -6.65 7.10
CA THR A 313 1.43 -6.21 8.51
C THR A 313 0.39 -6.93 9.35
N LEU A 314 -0.81 -7.17 8.82
CA LEU A 314 -1.85 -7.96 9.50
C LEU A 314 -1.41 -9.43 9.65
N LYS A 315 -0.79 -10.00 8.62
CA LYS A 315 -0.26 -11.37 8.67
C LYS A 315 0.85 -11.51 9.72
N LEU A 316 1.75 -10.54 9.81
CA LEU A 316 2.76 -10.49 10.86
C LEU A 316 2.13 -10.36 12.26
N PHE A 317 1.13 -9.50 12.40
CA PHE A 317 0.40 -9.33 13.65
C PHE A 317 -0.28 -10.64 14.12
N GLU A 318 -0.95 -11.36 13.21
CA GLU A 318 -1.55 -12.66 13.51
C GLU A 318 -0.52 -13.72 13.90
N TYR A 319 0.66 -13.70 13.28
CA TYR A 319 1.78 -14.56 13.68
C TYR A 319 2.25 -14.25 15.11
N LEU A 320 2.45 -12.97 15.44
CA LEU A 320 2.83 -12.56 16.80
C LEU A 320 1.77 -13.00 17.82
N LYS A 321 0.48 -12.78 17.53
CA LYS A 321 -0.64 -13.25 18.36
C LYS A 321 -0.61 -14.77 18.54
N TRP A 322 -0.37 -15.52 17.46
CA TRP A 322 -0.25 -16.98 17.51
C TRP A 322 0.91 -17.43 18.40
N THR A 323 2.09 -16.82 18.30
CA THR A 323 3.26 -17.16 19.14
C THR A 323 3.01 -16.90 20.63
N GLN A 324 2.27 -15.84 20.97
CA GLN A 324 1.88 -15.55 22.34
C GLN A 324 0.88 -16.58 22.88
N ASN A 325 -0.12 -16.95 22.09
CA ASN A 325 -1.16 -17.89 22.48
C ASN A 325 -0.64 -19.33 22.61
N ILE A 326 0.22 -19.76 21.68
CA ILE A 326 0.78 -21.11 21.73
C ILE A 326 1.80 -21.24 22.86
N GLY A 327 2.57 -20.18 23.14
CA GLY A 327 3.64 -20.16 24.12
C GLY A 327 4.78 -21.14 23.82
N GLY A 328 5.73 -21.27 24.74
CA GLY A 328 6.75 -22.33 24.68
C GLY A 328 7.92 -22.07 23.72
N TYR A 329 8.11 -20.83 23.27
CA TYR A 329 9.27 -20.41 22.47
C TYR A 329 10.05 -19.32 23.18
N LYS A 330 11.37 -19.46 23.32
CA LYS A 330 12.21 -18.41 23.95
C LYS A 330 12.41 -17.21 23.02
N TYR A 331 12.59 -17.46 21.72
CA TYR A 331 12.80 -16.46 20.68
C TYR A 331 11.85 -16.66 19.50
N ILE A 332 11.53 -15.56 18.82
CA ILE A 332 10.72 -15.52 17.60
C ILE A 332 11.59 -14.90 16.51
N LEU A 333 11.71 -15.56 15.35
CA LEU A 333 12.37 -15.01 14.16
C LEU A 333 11.34 -14.85 13.06
N LYS A 334 11.25 -13.66 12.48
CA LYS A 334 10.53 -13.41 11.22
C LYS A 334 11.52 -13.30 10.07
N THR A 335 11.20 -13.91 8.94
CA THR A 335 11.89 -13.76 7.66
C THR A 335 10.90 -13.81 6.49
N ASP A 336 11.38 -13.57 5.27
CA ASP A 336 10.62 -13.71 4.03
C ASP A 336 11.03 -15.02 3.30
N ASP A 337 10.23 -15.49 2.35
CA ASP A 337 10.47 -16.75 1.63
C ASP A 337 11.52 -16.66 0.51
N ASP A 338 12.03 -15.46 0.25
CA ASP A 338 13.16 -15.16 -0.64
C ASP A 338 14.49 -14.95 0.12
N VAL A 339 14.58 -15.44 1.37
CA VAL A 339 15.74 -15.27 2.26
C VAL A 339 16.40 -16.59 2.62
N PHE A 340 17.74 -16.58 2.67
CA PHE A 340 18.55 -17.64 3.28
C PHE A 340 18.87 -17.31 4.74
N VAL A 341 18.67 -18.27 5.64
CA VAL A 341 19.01 -18.13 7.06
C VAL A 341 20.11 -19.12 7.44
N ASP A 342 21.24 -18.62 7.93
CA ASP A 342 22.26 -19.47 8.55
C ASP A 342 21.82 -19.87 9.97
N VAL A 343 20.97 -20.90 10.04
CA VAL A 343 20.35 -21.38 11.28
C VAL A 343 21.40 -21.79 12.33
N LYS A 344 22.55 -22.34 11.90
CA LYS A 344 23.61 -22.78 12.83
C LYS A 344 24.20 -21.59 13.57
N THR A 345 24.53 -20.52 12.84
CA THR A 345 25.04 -19.29 13.42
C THR A 345 24.00 -18.64 14.32
N VAL A 346 22.74 -18.56 13.90
CA VAL A 346 21.64 -18.04 14.72
C VAL A 346 21.54 -18.80 16.05
N LEU A 347 21.54 -20.14 16.02
CA LEU A 347 21.46 -20.96 17.23
C LEU A 347 22.68 -20.79 18.13
N SER A 348 23.89 -20.68 17.56
CA SER A 348 25.11 -20.42 18.33
C SER A 348 25.04 -19.09 19.07
N VAL A 349 24.51 -18.03 18.44
CA VAL A 349 24.34 -16.71 19.07
C VAL A 349 23.28 -16.78 20.18
N LEU A 350 22.12 -17.38 19.91
CA LEU A 350 21.01 -17.46 20.87
C LEU A 350 21.29 -18.33 22.10
N THR A 351 22.24 -19.27 21.99
CA THR A 351 22.69 -20.11 23.12
C THR A 351 23.86 -19.53 23.89
N SER A 352 24.73 -18.74 23.22
CA SER A 352 25.87 -18.07 23.87
C SER A 352 25.50 -16.80 24.62
N HIS A 353 24.48 -16.07 24.16
CA HIS A 353 24.02 -14.85 24.83
C HIS A 353 22.93 -15.20 25.85
N GLY A 354 23.08 -14.67 27.07
CA GLY A 354 22.07 -14.76 28.11
C GLY A 354 20.78 -14.06 27.66
N TYR A 355 19.66 -14.39 28.30
CA TYR A 355 18.36 -13.80 27.96
C TYR A 355 18.29 -12.27 28.14
N ASP A 356 19.25 -11.71 28.89
CA ASP A 356 19.21 -10.34 29.39
C ASP A 356 19.99 -9.33 28.52
N ASP A 357 20.62 -9.78 27.42
CA ASP A 357 21.48 -8.90 26.63
C ASP A 357 20.69 -8.08 25.59
N TRP A 358 19.72 -8.67 24.86
CA TRP A 358 18.99 -7.97 23.77
C TRP A 358 17.50 -8.36 23.67
N ASP A 359 16.63 -7.35 23.54
CA ASP A 359 15.19 -7.54 23.26
C ASP A 359 14.89 -7.82 21.79
N TRP A 360 15.70 -7.24 20.90
CA TRP A 360 15.57 -7.38 19.44
C TRP A 360 16.94 -7.48 18.77
N TRP A 361 17.04 -8.33 17.74
CA TRP A 361 18.23 -8.48 16.91
C TRP A 361 17.86 -8.40 15.43
N SER A 362 18.35 -7.35 14.76
CA SER A 362 18.15 -7.09 13.33
C SER A 362 19.17 -6.07 12.80
N CYS A 363 19.11 -5.77 11.50
CA CYS A 363 19.80 -4.64 10.86
C CYS A 363 18.87 -3.41 10.84
N PHE A 364 18.74 -2.74 11.99
CA PHE A 364 17.89 -1.55 12.12
C PHE A 364 18.34 -0.42 11.21
N ARG A 365 17.38 0.33 10.66
CA ARG A 365 17.63 1.45 9.76
C ARG A 365 17.16 2.74 10.39
N GLU A 366 18.05 3.71 10.50
CA GLU A 366 17.69 5.04 10.97
C GLU A 366 17.51 6.01 9.80
N GLY A 367 16.63 7.00 9.98
CA GLY A 367 16.43 8.07 9.00
C GLY A 367 15.79 7.63 7.68
N PHE A 368 15.09 6.49 7.65
CA PHE A 368 14.41 6.03 6.45
C PHE A 368 13.15 6.86 6.19
N THR A 369 13.10 7.56 5.04
CA THR A 369 11.94 8.39 4.68
C THR A 369 10.80 7.54 4.12
N PRO A 370 9.53 7.84 4.48
CA PRO A 370 8.37 7.15 3.90
C PRO A 370 8.40 7.20 2.37
N PRO A 371 8.32 6.05 1.68
CA PRO A 371 8.33 6.03 0.23
C PRO A 371 7.10 6.73 -0.35
N LYS A 372 7.32 7.47 -1.43
CA LYS A 372 6.28 8.30 -2.07
C LYS A 372 5.55 7.59 -3.21
N PHE A 373 5.99 6.41 -3.62
CA PHE A 373 5.50 5.71 -4.80
C PHE A 373 5.68 4.20 -4.69
N GLY A 374 5.03 3.46 -5.59
CA GLY A 374 5.18 2.03 -5.76
C GLY A 374 4.58 1.22 -4.62
N LYS A 375 5.06 -0.03 -4.48
CA LYS A 375 4.53 -1.00 -3.52
C LYS A 375 4.62 -0.56 -2.05
N TRP A 376 5.56 0.33 -1.75
CA TRP A 376 5.83 0.83 -0.40
C TRP A 376 5.30 2.25 -0.16
N ARG A 377 4.49 2.79 -1.07
CA ARG A 377 3.89 4.13 -0.96
C ARG A 377 3.20 4.30 0.40
N ASP A 378 3.61 5.32 1.14
CA ASP A 378 3.07 5.66 2.46
C ASP A 378 3.12 7.17 2.72
N ARG A 379 2.44 7.93 1.87
CA ARG A 379 2.38 9.40 1.97
C ARG A 379 1.54 9.90 3.14
N LEU A 380 0.75 9.02 3.77
CA LEU A 380 -0.10 9.35 4.90
C LEU A 380 0.65 9.30 6.23
N TYR A 381 1.88 8.78 6.26
CA TYR A 381 2.70 8.78 7.45
C TYR A 381 3.06 10.22 7.85
N PRO A 382 2.76 10.66 9.09
CA PRO A 382 2.92 12.06 9.48
C PRO A 382 4.37 12.44 9.79
N GLY A 383 5.22 11.46 10.08
CA GLY A 383 6.62 11.69 10.42
C GLY A 383 7.48 11.90 9.17
N LYS A 384 8.61 12.60 9.35
CA LYS A 384 9.59 12.79 8.28
C LYS A 384 10.37 11.50 7.98
N PHE A 385 10.59 10.68 9.01
CA PHE A 385 11.32 9.42 8.97
C PHE A 385 10.54 8.38 9.76
N TYR A 386 10.62 7.11 9.34
CA TYR A 386 10.13 5.99 10.15
C TYR A 386 10.98 5.82 11.41
N PRO A 387 10.39 5.26 12.48
CA PRO A 387 11.18 4.82 13.64
C PRO A 387 12.17 3.72 13.23
N PRO A 388 13.26 3.55 14.00
CA PRO A 388 14.26 2.51 13.78
C PRO A 388 13.70 1.08 13.76
#